data_AF-A0A923Y544-F1
#
_entry.id   AF-A0A923Y544-F1
#
_cell.length_a   1.000
_cell.length_b   1.000
_cell.length_c   1.000
_cell.angle_alpha   90.00
_cell.angle_beta   90.00
_cell.angle_gamma   90.00
#
_symmetry.space_group_name_H-M   'P 1'
#
loop_
_entity.id
_entity.type
_entity.pdbx_description
1 polymer ?
#
loop_
_entity_poly.entity_id
_entity_poly.type
_entity_poly.pdbx_seq_one_letter_code
_entity_poly.pdbx_strand_id
1 'polypeptide(L)'
;MTRLTAKDFDKDLLELYDFYAHGLITKREFLDKASRYAVGGLTAISILGMMSPNYAFAEQVAFTDPDIVAEYITYPSPEGNGEVRGYLVRPAGDAGKWPAVVVV
;
A
#
# COMPACT_ATOMS: atom_id res chain seq x y z
N MET A 1 -16.02 -13.68 -7.81
CA MET A 1 -15.88 -14.02 -6.38
C MET A 1 -15.76 -12.73 -5.60
N THR A 2 -16.39 -12.64 -4.44
CA THR A 2 -16.26 -11.48 -3.55
C THR A 2 -14.85 -11.43 -2.97
N ARG A 3 -14.23 -10.26 -2.94
CA ARG A 3 -12.90 -10.05 -2.36
C ARG A 3 -12.95 -10.20 -0.84
N LEU A 4 -12.02 -10.96 -0.27
CA LEU A 4 -11.83 -11.07 1.18
C LEU A 4 -11.30 -9.75 1.75
N THR A 5 -11.76 -9.44 2.95
CA THR A 5 -11.37 -8.27 3.76
C THR A 5 -10.58 -8.72 4.98
N ALA A 6 -9.97 -7.79 5.71
CA ALA A 6 -9.28 -8.11 6.96
C ALA A 6 -10.18 -8.84 7.98
N LYS A 7 -11.50 -8.64 7.94
CA LYS A 7 -12.45 -9.32 8.83
C LYS A 7 -12.60 -10.82 8.55
N ASP A 8 -12.17 -11.26 7.38
CA ASP A 8 -12.28 -12.66 6.94
C ASP A 8 -11.05 -13.50 7.34
N PHE A 9 -10.04 -12.90 7.98
CA PHE A 9 -8.82 -13.57 8.42
C PHE A 9 -8.70 -13.59 9.95
N ASP A 10 -8.01 -14.61 10.44
CA ASP A 10 -7.61 -14.70 11.84
C ASP A 10 -6.66 -13.53 12.20
N LYS A 11 -6.79 -12.99 13.42
CA LYS A 11 -6.02 -11.83 13.86
C LYS A 11 -4.52 -12.10 13.90
N ASP A 12 -4.12 -13.27 14.39
CA ASP A 12 -2.72 -13.64 14.50
C ASP A 12 -2.10 -13.83 13.10
N LEU A 13 -2.90 -14.28 12.11
CA LEU A 13 -2.47 -14.36 10.72
C LEU A 13 -2.26 -12.97 10.12
N LEU A 14 -3.13 -11.99 10.43
CA LEU A 14 -2.95 -10.59 10.03
C LEU A 14 -1.67 -10.00 10.61
N GLU A 15 -1.37 -10.27 11.89
CA GLU A 15 -0.15 -9.80 12.54
C GLU A 15 1.12 -10.41 11.91
N LEU A 16 1.09 -11.70 11.56
CA LEU A 16 2.18 -12.33 10.82
C LEU A 16 2.41 -11.66 9.46
N TYR A 17 1.34 -11.31 8.76
CA TYR A 17 1.43 -10.61 7.48
C TYR A 17 1.95 -9.19 7.66
N ASP A 18 1.54 -8.48 8.72
CA ASP A 18 2.05 -7.15 9.06
C ASP A 18 3.57 -7.18 9.28
N PHE A 19 4.08 -8.13 10.05
CA PHE A 19 5.53 -8.32 10.24
C PHE A 19 6.25 -8.61 8.94
N TYR A 20 5.65 -9.40 8.05
CA TYR A 20 6.23 -9.68 6.73
C TYR A 20 6.24 -8.42 5.84
N ALA A 21 5.13 -7.70 5.76
CA ALA A 21 4.97 -6.52 4.92
C ALA A 21 5.91 -5.37 5.34
N HIS A 22 6.21 -5.27 6.64
CA HIS A 22 7.15 -4.29 7.19
C HIS A 22 8.60 -4.81 7.30
N GLY A 23 8.89 -6.01 6.78
CA GLY A 23 10.25 -6.56 6.72
C GLY A 23 10.82 -7.04 8.06
N LEU A 24 9.99 -7.21 9.09
CA LEU A 24 10.38 -7.75 10.40
C LEU A 24 10.62 -9.27 10.36
N ILE A 25 9.94 -9.98 9.45
CA ILE A 25 10.20 -11.39 9.15
C ILE A 25 10.37 -11.61 7.65
N THR A 26 11.13 -12.62 7.29
CA THR A 26 11.32 -13.03 5.90
C THR A 26 10.05 -13.68 5.34
N LYS A 27 9.92 -13.68 4.00
CA LYS A 27 8.86 -14.44 3.31
C LYS A 27 8.83 -15.91 3.73
N ARG A 28 10.00 -16.53 3.96
CA ARG A 28 10.09 -17.93 4.38
C ARG A 28 9.52 -18.14 5.77
N GLU A 29 9.86 -17.27 6.72
CA GLU A 29 9.31 -17.32 8.09
C GLU A 29 7.80 -17.06 8.10
N PHE A 30 7.30 -16.16 7.24
CA PHE A 30 5.86 -15.98 7.07
C PHE A 30 5.21 -17.28 6.59
N LEU A 31 5.70 -17.89 5.51
CA LEU A 31 5.11 -19.10 4.94
C LEU A 31 5.13 -20.28 5.94
N ASP A 32 6.21 -20.41 6.71
CA ASP A 32 6.34 -21.42 7.75
C ASP A 32 5.30 -21.22 8.86
N LYS A 33 5.18 -20.00 9.40
CA LYS A 33 4.22 -19.69 10.46
C LYS A 33 2.77 -19.69 9.98
N ALA A 34 2.51 -19.25 8.74
CA ALA A 34 1.19 -19.20 8.13
C ALA A 34 0.65 -20.60 7.78
N SER A 35 1.52 -21.62 7.70
CA SER A 35 1.12 -23.01 7.41
C SER A 35 0.10 -23.56 8.40
N ARG A 36 0.07 -23.07 9.65
CA ARG A 36 -0.94 -23.46 10.65
C ARG A 36 -2.37 -23.07 10.28
N TYR A 37 -2.54 -22.12 9.37
CA TYR A 37 -3.84 -21.67 8.86
C TYR A 37 -4.22 -22.29 7.51
N ALA A 38 -3.36 -23.16 6.97
CA ALA A 38 -3.53 -23.82 5.67
C ALA A 38 -4.51 -25.01 5.76
N VAL A 39 -5.78 -24.71 6.04
CA VAL A 39 -6.86 -25.70 6.19
C VAL A 39 -7.64 -25.92 4.89
N GLY A 40 -8.21 -27.11 4.69
CA GLY A 40 -9.17 -27.37 3.61
C GLY A 40 -8.62 -27.23 2.18
N GLY A 41 -7.32 -27.48 1.96
CA GLY A 41 -6.66 -27.36 0.65
C GLY A 41 -6.08 -25.97 0.37
N LEU A 42 -6.21 -25.02 1.30
CA LEU A 42 -5.41 -23.80 1.28
C LEU A 42 -3.95 -24.14 1.54
N THR A 43 -3.04 -23.48 0.83
CA THR A 43 -1.59 -23.50 1.08
C THR A 43 -1.14 -22.18 1.69
N ALA A 44 0.01 -22.16 2.38
CA ALA A 44 0.60 -20.91 2.86
C ALA A 44 0.82 -19.88 1.71
N ILE A 45 1.10 -20.35 0.49
CA ILE A 45 1.25 -19.51 -0.70
C ILE A 45 -0.09 -18.92 -1.13
N SER A 46 -1.18 -19.70 -1.14
CA SER A 46 -2.50 -19.15 -1.46
C SER A 46 -2.96 -18.15 -0.41
N ILE A 47 -2.66 -18.40 0.88
CA ILE A 47 -2.92 -17.45 1.96
C ILE A 47 -2.16 -16.14 1.70
N LEU A 48 -0.87 -16.22 1.41
CA LEU A 48 -0.07 -15.04 1.05
C LEU A 48 -0.71 -14.28 -0.13
N GLY A 49 -1.13 -14.97 -1.18
CA GLY A 49 -1.76 -14.36 -2.34
C GLY A 49 -3.09 -13.67 -2.02
N MET A 50 -3.90 -14.23 -1.12
CA MET A 50 -5.16 -13.63 -0.69
C MET A 50 -4.95 -12.36 0.17
N MET A 51 -3.88 -12.32 0.96
CA MET A 51 -3.55 -11.19 1.83
C MET A 51 -2.73 -10.10 1.14
N SER A 52 -2.01 -10.45 0.07
CA SER A 52 -1.16 -9.51 -0.66
C SER A 52 -1.99 -8.42 -1.35
N PRO A 53 -1.51 -7.16 -1.37
CA PRO A 53 -2.17 -6.11 -2.12
C PRO A 53 -2.15 -6.45 -3.61
N ASN A 54 -3.32 -6.34 -4.23
CA ASN A 54 -3.43 -6.30 -5.68
C ASN A 54 -3.61 -4.83 -6.10
N TYR A 55 -2.51 -4.22 -6.54
CA TYR A 55 -2.45 -2.82 -6.92
C TYR A 55 -3.28 -2.48 -8.17
N ALA A 56 -3.57 -3.46 -9.03
CA ALA A 56 -4.48 -3.25 -10.16
C ALA A 56 -5.91 -2.94 -9.70
N PHE A 57 -6.32 -3.41 -8.52
CA PHE A 57 -7.58 -3.01 -7.89
C PHE A 57 -7.46 -1.73 -7.04
N ALA A 58 -6.26 -1.20 -6.83
CA ALA A 58 -6.03 0.01 -6.04
C ALA A 58 -6.06 1.29 -6.89
N GLU A 59 -5.94 1.17 -8.21
CA GLU A 59 -6.07 2.30 -9.13
C GLU A 59 -7.52 2.80 -9.14
N GLN A 60 -7.75 3.91 -8.42
CA GLN A 60 -9.04 4.61 -8.43
C GLN A 60 -9.08 5.72 -9.47
N VAL A 61 -7.93 6.36 -9.72
CA VAL A 61 -7.75 7.47 -10.65
C VAL A 61 -6.56 7.12 -11.53
N ALA A 62 -6.73 7.22 -12.84
CA ALA A 62 -5.64 6.99 -13.78
C ALA A 62 -4.56 8.06 -13.60
N PHE A 63 -3.29 7.69 -13.74
CA PHE A 63 -2.21 8.68 -13.66
C PHE A 63 -2.23 9.73 -14.79
N THR A 64 -3.00 9.46 -15.86
CA THR A 64 -3.27 10.38 -16.98
C THR A 64 -4.66 11.00 -16.92
N ASP A 65 -5.36 10.90 -15.79
CA ASP A 65 -6.70 11.49 -15.65
C ASP A 65 -6.62 13.01 -15.90
N PRO A 66 -7.43 13.56 -16.83
CA PRO A 66 -7.37 14.97 -17.20
C PRO A 66 -7.75 15.92 -16.06
N ASP A 67 -8.42 15.42 -15.01
CA ASP A 67 -8.84 16.22 -13.86
C ASP A 67 -7.71 16.43 -12.84
N ILE A 68 -6.53 15.83 -13.04
CA ILE A 68 -5.35 16.02 -12.20
C ILE A 68 -4.13 16.54 -12.97
N VAL A 69 -3.29 17.26 -12.25
CA VAL A 69 -1.94 17.65 -12.68
C VAL A 69 -0.95 17.02 -11.73
N ALA A 70 -0.11 16.14 -12.28
CA ALA A 70 0.94 15.46 -11.55
C ALA A 70 2.31 15.96 -12.02
N GLU A 71 3.12 16.44 -11.09
CA GLU A 71 4.41 17.05 -11.38
C GLU A 71 5.43 16.73 -10.29
N TYR A 72 6.71 16.62 -10.68
CA TYR A 72 7.78 16.65 -9.71
C TYR A 72 8.15 18.10 -9.41
N ILE A 73 8.05 18.46 -8.15
CA ILE A 73 8.51 19.77 -7.66
C ILE A 73 9.80 19.60 -6.87
N THR A 74 10.53 20.69 -6.77
CA THR A 74 11.68 20.82 -5.90
C THR A 74 11.43 21.98 -4.94
N TYR A 75 11.71 21.78 -3.66
CA TYR A 75 11.54 22.83 -2.65
C TYR A 75 12.66 22.82 -1.61
N PRO A 76 13.02 23.99 -1.04
CA PRO A 76 14.02 24.07 0.02
C PRO A 76 13.46 23.53 1.34
N SER A 77 14.26 22.70 2.00
CA SER A 77 14.06 22.15 3.34
C SER A 77 15.30 22.49 4.18
N PRO A 78 15.51 23.76 4.56
CA PRO A 78 16.73 24.23 5.20
C PRO A 78 16.97 23.60 6.58
N GLU A 79 15.90 23.30 7.31
CA GLU A 79 15.93 22.59 8.60
C GLU A 79 15.89 21.06 8.44
N GLY A 80 15.94 20.56 7.20
CA GLY A 80 15.82 19.15 6.85
C GLY A 80 16.89 18.71 5.85
N ASN A 81 16.48 18.04 4.77
CA ASN A 81 17.40 17.44 3.79
C ASN A 81 17.94 18.43 2.75
N GLY A 82 17.97 19.74 3.04
CA GLY A 82 18.48 20.78 2.15
C GLY A 82 17.53 21.08 1.00
N GLU A 83 17.59 20.29 -0.08
CA GLU A 83 16.68 20.39 -1.23
C GLU A 83 15.94 19.07 -1.39
N VAL A 84 14.61 19.12 -1.43
CA VAL A 84 13.77 17.93 -1.53
C VAL A 84 13.03 17.94 -2.86
N ARG A 85 13.04 16.78 -3.53
CA ARG A 85 12.20 16.50 -4.69
C ARG A 85 10.96 15.75 -4.24
N GLY A 86 9.78 16.31 -4.49
CA GLY A 86 8.48 15.73 -4.15
C GLY A 86 7.65 15.46 -5.41
N TYR A 87 6.79 14.44 -5.35
CA TYR A 87 5.75 14.21 -6.36
C TYR A 87 4.46 14.89 -5.88
N LEU A 88 4.06 15.94 -6.58
CA LEU A 88 2.86 16.73 -6.27
C LEU A 88 1.76 16.37 -7.26
N VAL A 89 0.60 15.98 -6.73
CA VAL A 89 -0.62 15.79 -7.51
C VAL A 89 -1.68 16.73 -6.98
N ARG A 90 -2.33 17.48 -7.88
CA ARG A 90 -3.38 18.44 -7.56
C ARG A 90 -4.50 18.40 -8.62
N PRO A 91 -5.72 18.85 -8.31
CA PRO A 91 -6.75 19.03 -9.33
C PRO A 91 -6.29 19.98 -10.45
N ALA A 92 -6.74 19.72 -11.68
CA ALA A 92 -6.42 20.54 -12.86
C ALA A 92 -7.20 21.87 -12.92
N GLY A 93 -8.27 22.01 -12.14
CA GLY A 93 -9.08 23.23 -12.06
C GLY A 93 -8.37 24.41 -11.38
N ASP A 94 -9.12 25.51 -11.18
CA ASP A 94 -8.58 26.77 -10.67
C ASP A 94 -7.84 26.62 -9.33
N ALA A 95 -6.83 27.47 -9.14
CA ALA A 95 -5.94 27.53 -7.98
C ALA A 95 -6.68 28.01 -6.70
N GLY A 96 -7.57 27.17 -6.18
CA GLY A 96 -8.17 27.29 -4.87
C GLY A 96 -7.26 26.73 -3.77
N LYS A 97 -7.62 26.99 -2.50
CA LYS A 97 -7.01 26.32 -1.36
C LYS A 97 -7.63 24.93 -1.20
N TRP A 98 -6.83 23.90 -1.44
CA TRP A 98 -7.24 22.51 -1.28
C TRP A 98 -6.68 21.92 0.02
N PRO A 99 -7.41 21.02 0.70
CA PRO A 99 -6.80 20.13 1.69
C PRO A 99 -5.65 19.34 1.06
N ALA A 100 -4.59 19.10 1.82
CA ALA A 100 -3.43 18.36 1.35
C ALA A 100 -3.16 17.15 2.26
N VAL A 101 -2.71 16.06 1.64
CA VAL A 101 -2.17 14.89 2.32
C VAL A 101 -0.69 14.80 1.98
N VAL A 102 0.15 14.69 3.00
CA VAL A 102 1.59 14.49 2.84
C VAL A 102 1.91 13.04 3.15
N VAL A 103 2.57 12.36 2.22
CA VAL A 103 3.07 10.99 2.38
C VAL A 103 4.59 11.08 2.42
N VAL A 104 5.21 10.53 3.47
CA VAL A 104 6.66 10.54 3.71
C VAL A 104 7.19 9.12 3.73
#